data_AF-A0A4R8QWX8-F1
#
_entry.id   AF-A0A4R8QWX8-F1
#
_cell.length_a   1.000
_cell.length_b   1.000
_cell.length_c   1.000
_cell.angle_alpha   90.00
_cell.angle_beta   90.00
_cell.angle_gamma   90.00
#
_symmetry.space_group_name_H-M   'P 1'
#
loop_
_entity.id
_entity.type
_entity.pdbx_description
1 polymer ?
#
loop_
_entity_poly.entity_id
_entity_poly.type
_entity_poly.pdbx_seq_one_letter_code
_entity_poly.pdbx_strand_id
1 'polypeptide(L)'
;MSKAVDPAADVAAARSDGQTHLLIASSGSVAVIKLRSIVESLSHHKNLSIRIILTAAATEFLNGSSEEQPSLATIRGLPNVDGVHLDADEWTVPWRRGNAILHIELRRWADALLIAPLSANTLAKIANGFSDNLLLSVVRAWDPEGLIDGRKKKILVATAMNSAMHLHPVTGRHLKVLEEDWKWFHVIKTIEKALACGDVGSGAMASVTTIQKVVEDTLGLLAVDER
;
A
#
# COMPACT_ATOMS: atom_id res chain seq x y z
N MET A 1 -3.22 -33.24 3.32
CA MET A 1 -2.82 -31.97 3.95
C MET A 1 -2.12 -31.13 2.90
N SER A 2 -2.77 -30.09 2.38
CA SER A 2 -2.11 -29.12 1.49
C SER A 2 -0.95 -28.49 2.27
N LYS A 3 0.28 -28.56 1.77
CA LYS A 3 1.39 -27.83 2.39
C LYS A 3 1.01 -26.35 2.35
N ALA A 4 0.99 -25.69 3.50
CA ALA A 4 0.88 -24.23 3.54
C ALA A 4 1.96 -23.66 2.61
N VAL A 5 1.52 -22.91 1.61
CA VAL A 5 2.42 -22.28 0.63
C VAL A 5 3.26 -21.26 1.38
N ASP A 6 4.59 -21.35 1.26
CA ASP A 6 5.51 -20.35 1.80
C ASP A 6 5.25 -19.02 1.09
N PRO A 7 4.74 -17.98 1.79
CA PRO A 7 4.38 -16.71 1.14
C PRO A 7 5.55 -16.04 0.43
N ALA A 8 6.78 -16.18 0.95
CA ALA A 8 7.96 -15.59 0.32
C ALA A 8 8.33 -16.32 -0.97
N ALA A 9 8.23 -17.65 -0.98
CA ALA A 9 8.47 -18.45 -2.17
C ALA A 9 7.41 -18.19 -3.26
N ASP A 10 6.16 -17.99 -2.86
CA ASP A 10 5.07 -17.63 -3.78
C ASP A 10 5.32 -16.28 -4.49
N VAL A 11 5.70 -15.25 -3.73
CA VAL A 11 6.07 -13.94 -4.30
C VAL A 11 7.27 -14.08 -5.26
N ALA A 12 8.29 -14.83 -4.85
CA ALA A 12 9.48 -15.05 -5.67
C ALA A 12 9.16 -15.72 -7.01
N ALA A 13 8.25 -16.70 -7.01
CA ALA A 13 7.83 -17.41 -8.21
C ALA A 13 7.08 -16.53 -9.22
N ALA A 14 6.37 -15.50 -8.75
CA ALA A 14 5.59 -14.59 -9.60
C ALA A 14 6.37 -13.37 -10.13
N ARG A 15 7.67 -13.23 -9.80
CA ARG A 15 8.45 -12.00 -10.12
C ARG A 15 8.67 -11.77 -11.62
N SER A 16 8.63 -12.82 -12.44
CA SER A 16 8.95 -12.74 -13.88
C SER A 16 7.86 -13.37 -14.73
N ASP A 17 6.61 -13.14 -14.34
CA ASP A 17 5.39 -13.65 -15.00
C ASP A 17 4.94 -12.78 -16.19
N GLY A 18 5.61 -11.66 -16.46
CA GLY A 18 5.30 -10.73 -17.55
C GLY A 18 4.23 -9.69 -17.22
N GLN A 19 3.72 -9.69 -15.98
CA GLN A 19 2.74 -8.71 -15.51
C GLN A 19 3.42 -7.44 -14.99
N THR A 20 2.65 -6.36 -14.91
CA THR A 20 2.97 -5.17 -14.11
C THR A 20 2.52 -5.43 -12.67
N HIS A 21 3.42 -5.20 -11.71
CA HIS A 21 3.24 -5.58 -10.31
C HIS A 21 3.01 -4.36 -9.42
N LEU A 22 1.79 -4.20 -8.92
CA LEU A 22 1.45 -3.17 -7.95
C LEU A 22 1.35 -3.77 -6.55
N LEU A 23 2.19 -3.29 -5.63
CA LEU A 23 2.04 -3.59 -4.22
C LEU A 23 1.17 -2.49 -3.59
N ILE A 24 0.03 -2.86 -3.01
CA ILE A 24 -0.80 -1.94 -2.22
C ILE A 24 -0.59 -2.27 -0.75
N ALA A 25 -0.47 -1.25 0.08
CA ALA A 25 -0.43 -1.40 1.52
C ALA A 25 -1.45 -0.50 2.19
N SER A 26 -2.09 -0.99 3.24
CA SER A 26 -3.03 -0.21 4.03
C SER A 26 -2.65 -0.26 5.51
N SER A 27 -2.66 0.93 6.13
CA SER A 27 -2.37 1.10 7.56
C SER A 27 -3.61 1.59 8.34
N GLY A 28 -3.55 1.57 9.68
CA GLY A 28 -4.70 1.83 10.55
C GLY A 28 -5.34 3.21 10.40
N SER A 29 -6.37 3.31 9.56
CA SER A 29 -7.23 4.48 9.37
C SER A 29 -8.59 4.00 8.84
N VAL A 30 -9.67 4.70 9.18
CA VAL A 30 -11.02 4.35 8.69
C VAL A 30 -11.08 4.29 7.16
N ALA A 31 -10.23 5.06 6.46
CA ALA A 31 -10.17 5.08 5.00
C ALA A 31 -9.76 3.74 4.36
N VAL A 32 -9.32 2.74 5.14
CA VAL A 32 -9.05 1.36 4.66
C VAL A 32 -10.28 0.77 3.97
N ILE A 33 -11.49 1.15 4.35
CA ILE A 33 -12.73 0.70 3.69
C ILE A 33 -12.75 0.98 2.18
N LYS A 34 -12.00 2.00 1.72
CA LYS A 34 -11.89 2.35 0.29
C LYS A 34 -10.92 1.46 -0.48
N LEU A 35 -10.20 0.55 0.17
CA LEU A 35 -9.27 -0.38 -0.49
C LEU A 35 -9.97 -1.17 -1.59
N ARG A 36 -11.20 -1.65 -1.32
CA ARG A 36 -12.03 -2.33 -2.32
C ARG A 36 -12.21 -1.47 -3.58
N SER A 37 -12.65 -0.22 -3.41
CA SER A 37 -12.88 0.69 -4.53
C SER A 37 -11.60 1.04 -5.29
N ILE A 38 -10.45 1.16 -4.60
CA ILE A 38 -9.15 1.38 -5.24
C ILE A 38 -8.79 0.20 -6.15
N VAL A 39 -8.89 -1.02 -5.64
CA VAL A 39 -8.59 -2.24 -6.43
C VAL A 39 -9.58 -2.39 -7.59
N GLU A 40 -10.88 -2.22 -7.35
CA GLU A 40 -11.90 -2.28 -8.40
C GLU A 40 -11.67 -1.24 -9.51
N SER A 41 -11.22 -0.02 -9.16
CA SER A 41 -10.92 1.02 -10.16
C SER A 41 -9.80 0.62 -11.14
N LEU A 42 -8.87 -0.25 -10.71
CA LEU A 42 -7.74 -0.72 -11.51
C LEU A 42 -8.00 -2.07 -12.21
N SER A 43 -9.16 -2.70 -11.96
CA SER A 43 -9.49 -4.05 -12.42
C SER A 43 -9.55 -4.22 -13.94
N HIS A 44 -9.73 -3.13 -14.68
CA HIS A 44 -9.80 -3.15 -16.15
C HIS A 44 -8.42 -3.34 -16.81
N HIS A 45 -7.33 -3.16 -16.05
CA HIS A 45 -5.96 -3.38 -16.53
C HIS A 45 -5.60 -4.88 -16.50
N LYS A 46 -5.74 -5.56 -17.64
CA LYS A 46 -5.57 -7.02 -17.75
C LYS A 46 -4.15 -7.55 -17.43
N ASN A 47 -3.12 -6.71 -17.55
CA ASN A 47 -1.73 -7.08 -17.27
C ASN A 47 -1.25 -6.55 -15.91
N LEU A 48 -2.17 -6.15 -15.03
CA LEU A 48 -1.85 -5.67 -13.70
C LEU A 48 -2.11 -6.78 -12.69
N SER A 49 -1.09 -7.13 -11.93
CA SER A 49 -1.19 -8.00 -10.76
C SER A 49 -0.97 -7.18 -9.49
N ILE A 50 -1.85 -7.40 -8.51
CA ILE A 50 -1.91 -6.65 -7.26
C ILE A 50 -1.64 -7.62 -6.11
N ARG A 51 -0.66 -7.27 -5.27
CA ARG A 51 -0.50 -7.88 -3.93
C ARG A 51 -0.75 -6.83 -2.87
N ILE A 52 -1.32 -7.24 -1.76
CA ILE A 52 -1.77 -6.34 -0.69
C ILE A 52 -1.04 -6.66 0.60
N ILE A 53 -0.56 -5.64 1.32
CA ILE A 53 -0.08 -5.74 2.71
C ILE A 53 -1.08 -5.03 3.62
N LEU A 54 -1.52 -5.70 4.68
CA LEU A 54 -2.37 -5.09 5.71
C LEU A 54 -1.65 -5.11 7.05
N THR A 55 -1.48 -3.94 7.65
CA THR A 55 -1.03 -3.88 9.05
C THR A 55 -2.13 -4.43 9.98
N ALA A 56 -1.76 -4.92 11.16
CA ALA A 56 -2.75 -5.35 12.16
C ALA A 56 -3.84 -4.30 12.46
N ALA A 57 -3.48 -3.00 12.51
CA ALA A 57 -4.49 -1.96 12.72
C ALA A 57 -5.40 -1.73 11.51
N ALA A 58 -4.98 -2.09 10.30
CA ALA A 58 -5.83 -1.98 9.10
C ALA A 58 -6.87 -3.11 9.05
N THR A 59 -6.52 -4.32 9.52
CA THR A 59 -7.44 -5.46 9.50
C THR A 59 -8.67 -5.26 10.39
N GLU A 60 -8.57 -4.44 11.43
CA GLU A 60 -9.70 -4.08 12.30
C GLU A 60 -10.84 -3.37 11.55
N PHE A 61 -10.55 -2.70 10.42
CA PHE A 61 -11.54 -2.04 9.57
C PHE A 61 -12.10 -2.95 8.46
N LEU A 62 -11.66 -4.21 8.40
CA LEU A 62 -11.98 -5.18 7.35
C LEU A 62 -12.69 -6.41 7.90
N ASN A 63 -13.56 -6.20 8.88
CA ASN A 63 -14.24 -7.25 9.63
C ASN A 63 -15.62 -7.64 9.05
N GLY A 64 -16.13 -6.94 8.02
CA GLY A 64 -17.43 -7.26 7.42
C GLY A 64 -18.65 -6.82 8.23
N SER A 65 -18.49 -5.97 9.25
CA SER A 65 -19.60 -5.61 10.17
C SER A 65 -20.62 -4.64 9.59
N SER A 66 -20.36 -4.08 8.40
CA SER A 66 -21.29 -3.20 7.68
C SER A 66 -21.05 -3.30 6.17
N GLU A 67 -22.02 -2.87 5.36
CA GLU A 67 -21.88 -2.85 3.89
C GLU A 67 -20.66 -2.04 3.42
N GLU A 68 -20.30 -0.99 4.16
CA GLU A 68 -19.14 -0.16 3.87
C GLU A 68 -17.81 -0.81 4.26
N GLN A 69 -17.80 -1.82 5.14
CA GLN A 69 -16.58 -2.48 5.60
C GLN A 69 -16.40 -3.84 4.90
N PRO A 70 -15.59 -3.92 3.82
CA PRO A 70 -15.36 -5.19 3.15
C PRO A 70 -14.63 -6.18 4.08
N SER A 71 -14.96 -7.47 3.99
CA SER A 71 -14.24 -8.51 4.73
C SER A 71 -12.87 -8.80 4.10
N LEU A 72 -11.93 -9.36 4.86
CA LEU A 72 -10.67 -9.88 4.30
C LEU A 72 -10.90 -10.90 3.17
N ALA A 73 -11.93 -11.74 3.27
CA ALA A 73 -12.28 -12.68 2.21
C ALA A 73 -12.73 -11.96 0.93
N THR A 74 -13.48 -10.86 1.07
CA THR A 74 -13.86 -9.99 -0.05
C THR A 74 -12.63 -9.41 -0.72
N ILE A 75 -11.69 -8.85 0.05
CA ILE A 75 -10.45 -8.27 -0.50
C ILE A 75 -9.63 -9.31 -1.27
N ARG A 76 -9.50 -10.53 -0.74
CA ARG A 76 -8.78 -11.64 -1.40
C ARG A 76 -9.42 -12.08 -2.72
N GLY A 77 -10.72 -11.87 -2.89
CA GLY A 77 -11.46 -12.27 -4.08
C GLY A 77 -11.63 -11.16 -5.13
N LEU A 78 -11.03 -9.98 -4.93
CA LEU A 78 -11.14 -8.90 -5.89
C LEU A 78 -10.34 -9.19 -7.17
N PRO A 79 -10.76 -8.65 -8.33
CA PRO A 79 -10.02 -8.80 -9.58
C PRO A 79 -8.57 -8.33 -9.43
N ASN A 80 -7.65 -9.02 -10.12
CA ASN A 80 -6.21 -8.74 -10.15
C ASN A 80 -5.49 -8.91 -8.80
N VAL A 81 -6.16 -9.32 -7.71
CA VAL A 81 -5.52 -9.56 -6.42
C VAL A 81 -4.93 -10.97 -6.38
N ASP A 82 -3.62 -11.06 -6.47
CA ASP A 82 -2.86 -12.33 -6.45
C ASP A 82 -2.38 -12.71 -5.05
N GLY A 83 -2.45 -11.80 -4.07
CA GLY A 83 -2.03 -12.10 -2.70
C GLY A 83 -2.43 -11.02 -1.70
N VAL A 84 -2.77 -11.44 -0.48
CA VAL A 84 -2.94 -10.55 0.68
C VAL A 84 -2.08 -11.08 1.81
N HIS A 85 -1.19 -10.22 2.29
CA HIS A 85 -0.12 -10.50 3.23
C HIS A 85 -0.32 -9.74 4.55
N LEU A 86 -0.10 -10.43 5.66
CA LEU A 86 -0.13 -9.93 7.04
C LEU A 86 1.26 -10.07 7.67
N ASP A 87 1.48 -9.42 8.81
CA ASP A 87 2.75 -9.51 9.54
C ASP A 87 3.13 -10.96 9.91
N ALA A 88 2.14 -11.82 10.18
CA ALA A 88 2.37 -13.24 10.48
C ALA A 88 2.89 -14.06 9.28
N ASP A 89 2.62 -13.62 8.05
CA ASP A 89 3.03 -14.33 6.84
C ASP A 89 4.55 -14.30 6.66
N GLU A 90 5.21 -13.26 7.20
CA GLU A 90 6.67 -13.14 7.21
C GLU A 90 7.36 -14.26 7.99
N TRP A 91 6.64 -14.86 8.95
CA TRP A 91 7.19 -15.82 9.91
C TRP A 91 6.54 -17.21 9.81
N THR A 92 5.74 -17.47 8.77
CA THR A 92 5.03 -18.75 8.59
C THR A 92 6.00 -19.93 8.46
N VAL A 93 7.14 -19.72 7.79
CA VAL A 93 8.22 -20.70 7.68
C VAL A 93 9.42 -20.20 8.48
N PRO A 94 9.90 -20.96 9.50
CA PRO A 94 11.12 -20.59 10.22
C PRO A 94 12.29 -20.40 9.27
N TRP A 95 12.91 -19.22 9.32
CA TRP A 95 13.95 -18.88 8.37
C TRP A 95 15.17 -19.79 8.52
N ARG A 96 15.73 -20.21 7.38
CA ARG A 96 17.03 -20.87 7.26
C ARG A 96 17.81 -20.18 6.15
N ARG A 97 19.15 -20.31 6.20
CA ARG A 97 20.01 -19.78 5.13
C ARG A 97 19.57 -20.34 3.77
N GLY A 98 19.32 -19.44 2.82
CA GLY A 98 18.85 -19.78 1.48
C GLY A 98 17.34 -19.63 1.28
N ASN A 99 16.55 -19.51 2.36
CA ASN A 99 15.14 -19.19 2.24
C ASN A 99 14.93 -17.75 1.75
N ALA A 100 13.88 -17.56 0.95
CA ALA A 100 13.35 -16.25 0.62
C ALA A 100 12.85 -15.55 1.89
N ILE A 101 12.88 -14.22 1.89
CA ILE A 101 12.38 -13.37 2.98
C ILE A 101 11.25 -12.52 2.41
N LEU A 102 10.06 -12.60 3.01
CA LEU A 102 8.85 -12.06 2.41
C LEU A 102 8.94 -10.57 2.04
N HIS A 103 9.38 -9.69 2.96
CA HIS A 103 9.50 -8.26 2.66
C HIS A 103 10.53 -7.95 1.56
N ILE A 104 11.58 -8.77 1.43
CA ILE A 104 12.59 -8.63 0.37
C ILE A 104 11.99 -9.04 -0.97
N GLU A 105 11.26 -10.16 -1.01
CA GLU A 105 10.61 -10.62 -2.24
C GLU A 105 9.49 -9.69 -2.68
N LEU A 106 8.68 -9.15 -1.76
CA LEU A 106 7.66 -8.15 -2.07
C LEU A 106 8.27 -6.88 -2.65
N ARG A 107 9.39 -6.41 -2.08
CA ARG A 107 10.14 -5.27 -2.62
C ARG A 107 10.66 -5.55 -4.02
N ARG A 108 11.20 -6.75 -4.28
CA ARG A 108 11.72 -7.15 -5.59
C ARG A 108 10.62 -7.28 -6.63
N TRP A 109 9.50 -7.87 -6.25
CA TRP A 109 8.32 -8.10 -7.07
C TRP A 109 7.68 -6.79 -7.52
N ALA A 110 7.44 -5.85 -6.59
CA ALA A 110 6.73 -4.61 -6.89
C ALA A 110 7.46 -3.72 -7.93
N ASP A 111 6.72 -3.20 -8.91
CA ASP A 111 7.10 -2.09 -9.78
C ASP A 111 6.87 -0.74 -9.09
N ALA A 112 5.80 -0.64 -8.30
CA ALA A 112 5.50 0.47 -7.42
C ALA A 112 4.83 -0.01 -6.12
N LEU A 113 4.95 0.78 -5.06
CA LEU A 113 4.22 0.59 -3.81
C LEU A 113 3.23 1.74 -3.61
N LEU A 114 1.95 1.44 -3.46
CA LEU A 114 0.93 2.40 -3.01
C LEU A 114 0.61 2.15 -1.54
N ILE A 115 0.80 3.13 -0.66
CA ILE A 115 0.32 3.09 0.72
C ILE A 115 -0.96 3.93 0.83
N ALA A 116 -2.11 3.28 0.83
CA ALA A 116 -3.42 3.90 0.87
C ALA A 116 -4.40 3.09 1.76
N PRO A 117 -4.81 3.60 2.92
CA PRO A 117 -4.34 4.82 3.57
C PRO A 117 -2.97 4.67 4.25
N LEU A 118 -2.21 5.78 4.28
CA LEU A 118 -1.09 6.00 5.20
C LEU A 118 -1.58 6.74 6.46
N SER A 119 -1.60 6.06 7.59
CA SER A 119 -1.94 6.60 8.91
C SER A 119 -0.82 7.50 9.44
N ALA A 120 -1.15 8.39 10.39
CA ALA A 120 -0.14 9.23 11.03
C ALA A 120 0.94 8.41 11.76
N ASN A 121 0.58 7.28 12.36
CA ASN A 121 1.51 6.40 13.06
C ASN A 121 2.50 5.74 12.08
N THR A 122 2.00 5.18 10.98
CA THR A 122 2.87 4.60 9.94
C THR A 122 3.72 5.67 9.26
N LEU A 123 3.17 6.87 9.01
CA LEU A 123 3.95 8.01 8.51
C LEU A 123 5.11 8.37 9.44
N ALA A 124 4.84 8.48 10.74
CA ALA A 124 5.87 8.77 11.74
C ALA A 124 6.95 7.68 11.77
N LYS A 125 6.55 6.40 11.76
CA LYS A 125 7.49 5.28 11.73
C LYS A 125 8.35 5.26 10.47
N ILE A 126 7.75 5.51 9.30
CA ILE A 126 8.45 5.63 8.03
C ILE A 126 9.48 6.75 8.10
N ALA A 127 9.06 7.98 8.45
CA ALA A 127 9.93 9.15 8.49
C ALA A 127 11.11 9.01 9.48
N ASN A 128 10.95 8.22 10.54
CA ASN A 128 11.98 7.95 11.54
C ASN A 128 12.75 6.63 11.31
N GLY A 129 12.47 5.91 10.22
CA GLY A 129 13.25 4.74 9.80
C GLY A 129 12.95 3.43 10.56
N PHE A 130 11.79 3.30 11.19
CA PHE A 130 11.37 2.05 11.83
C PHE A 130 11.02 0.96 10.80
N SER A 131 11.22 -0.31 11.19
CA SER A 131 10.94 -1.51 10.38
C SER A 131 10.45 -2.66 11.28
N ASP A 132 9.37 -2.42 12.03
CA ASP A 132 8.86 -3.33 13.06
C ASP A 132 7.60 -4.11 12.65
N ASN A 133 7.23 -4.05 11.36
CA ASN A 133 6.17 -4.85 10.76
C ASN A 133 6.45 -5.06 9.26
N LEU A 134 5.66 -5.90 8.58
CA LEU A 134 5.91 -6.29 7.19
C LEU A 134 5.97 -5.08 6.25
N LEU A 135 5.00 -4.17 6.36
CA LEU A 135 4.94 -2.94 5.55
C LEU A 135 6.20 -2.07 5.75
N LEU A 136 6.56 -1.80 7.00
CA LEU A 136 7.68 -0.94 7.32
C LEU A 136 9.02 -1.58 6.91
N SER A 137 9.15 -2.90 7.02
CA SER A 137 10.29 -3.65 6.49
C SER A 137 10.41 -3.53 4.97
N VAL A 138 9.30 -3.62 4.22
CA VAL A 138 9.30 -3.38 2.76
C VAL A 138 9.74 -1.95 2.43
N VAL A 139 9.19 -0.94 3.13
CA VAL A 139 9.55 0.46 2.91
C VAL A 139 11.03 0.71 3.24
N ARG A 140 11.52 0.15 4.34
CA ARG A 140 12.91 0.33 4.78
C ARG A 140 13.92 -0.34 3.84
N ALA A 141 13.51 -1.45 3.22
CA ALA A 141 14.27 -2.20 2.23
C ALA A 141 14.08 -1.70 0.79
N TRP A 142 13.29 -0.64 0.59
CA TRP A 142 13.02 -0.08 -0.73
C TRP A 142 14.32 0.38 -1.40
N ASP A 143 14.44 0.09 -2.70
CA ASP A 143 15.61 0.45 -3.50
C ASP A 143 15.23 1.55 -4.50
N PRO A 144 15.20 2.82 -4.06
CA PRO A 144 14.66 3.92 -4.87
C PRO A 144 15.50 4.25 -6.10
N GLU A 145 16.82 4.10 -5.99
CA GLU A 145 17.76 4.41 -7.06
C GLU A 145 18.02 3.21 -7.98
N GLY A 146 17.49 2.03 -7.66
CA GLY A 146 17.66 0.82 -8.46
C GLY A 146 19.06 0.23 -8.38
N LEU A 147 19.81 0.50 -7.31
CA LEU A 147 21.19 0.04 -7.16
C LEU A 147 21.29 -1.47 -6.91
N ILE A 148 20.20 -2.08 -6.45
CA ILE A 148 20.09 -3.50 -6.12
C ILE A 148 19.19 -4.21 -7.15
N ASP A 149 18.03 -3.64 -7.46
CA ASP A 149 17.03 -4.26 -8.36
C ASP A 149 17.23 -3.88 -9.83
N GLY A 150 18.15 -2.97 -10.15
CA GLY A 150 18.44 -2.53 -11.52
C GLY A 150 17.39 -1.60 -12.14
N ARG A 151 16.40 -1.15 -11.35
CA ARG A 151 15.33 -0.26 -11.80
C ARG A 151 14.90 0.71 -10.71
N LYS A 152 14.58 1.95 -11.09
CA LYS A 152 14.04 2.97 -10.20
C LYS A 152 12.56 2.71 -9.96
N LYS A 153 12.12 2.80 -8.70
CA LYS A 153 10.73 2.55 -8.30
C LYS A 153 10.24 3.60 -7.31
N LYS A 154 8.94 3.88 -7.34
CA LYS A 154 8.30 4.90 -6.50
C LYS A 154 7.44 4.29 -5.40
N ILE A 155 7.36 5.01 -4.29
CA ILE A 155 6.36 4.79 -3.25
C ILE A 155 5.33 5.92 -3.34
N LEU A 156 4.10 5.59 -3.65
CA LEU A 156 2.95 6.50 -3.66
C LEU A 156 2.29 6.43 -2.28
N VAL A 157 1.92 7.56 -1.68
CA VAL A 157 1.25 7.55 -0.38
C VAL A 157 0.02 8.45 -0.39
N ALA A 158 -1.10 7.93 0.10
CA ALA A 158 -2.32 8.70 0.32
C ALA A 158 -2.59 8.74 1.82
N THR A 159 -2.26 9.86 2.49
CA THR A 159 -2.47 9.97 3.92
C THR A 159 -3.93 10.07 4.29
N ALA A 160 -4.33 9.49 5.42
CA ALA A 160 -5.69 9.57 5.92
C ALA A 160 -5.72 9.63 7.44
N MET A 161 -6.08 10.78 8.00
CA MET A 161 -6.13 10.99 9.44
C MET A 161 -7.12 12.11 9.79
N ASN A 162 -7.49 12.22 11.06
CA ASN A 162 -8.31 13.32 11.54
C ASN A 162 -7.60 14.67 11.27
N SER A 163 -8.37 15.74 11.03
CA SER A 163 -7.84 17.09 10.75
C SER A 163 -6.86 17.60 11.81
N ALA A 164 -7.13 17.37 13.10
CA ALA A 164 -6.23 17.77 14.18
C ALA A 164 -4.89 17.02 14.11
N MET A 165 -4.90 15.74 13.69
CA MET A 165 -3.68 14.99 13.45
C MET A 165 -2.94 15.51 12.21
N HIS A 166 -3.67 15.86 11.14
CA HIS A 166 -3.07 16.38 9.92
C HIS A 166 -2.39 17.74 10.14
N LEU A 167 -3.05 18.65 10.85
CA LEU A 167 -2.55 19.98 11.20
C LEU A 167 -1.49 19.94 12.32
N HIS A 168 -1.26 18.79 12.94
CA HIS A 168 -0.27 18.67 14.01
C HIS A 168 1.15 18.96 13.46
N PRO A 169 1.97 19.79 14.12
CA PRO A 169 3.28 20.20 13.60
C PRO A 169 4.23 19.04 13.28
N VAL A 170 4.14 17.94 14.05
CA VAL A 170 4.94 16.73 13.82
C VAL A 170 4.54 16.03 12.52
N THR A 171 3.26 16.04 12.15
CA THR A 171 2.80 15.51 10.85
C THR A 171 3.40 16.31 9.72
N GLY A 172 3.39 17.64 9.81
CA GLY A 172 4.05 18.51 8.83
C GLY A 172 5.54 18.20 8.67
N ARG A 173 6.27 17.95 9.76
CA ARG A 173 7.68 17.54 9.70
C ARG A 173 7.86 16.19 8.99
N HIS A 174 7.04 15.20 9.30
CA HIS A 174 7.14 13.89 8.65
C HIS A 174 6.76 13.95 7.17
N LEU A 175 5.71 14.70 6.80
CA LEU A 175 5.35 14.92 5.40
C LEU A 175 6.49 15.59 4.63
N LYS A 176 7.12 16.61 5.23
CA LYS A 176 8.27 17.29 4.63
C LYS A 176 9.41 16.32 4.28
N VAL A 177 9.71 15.35 5.15
CA VAL A 177 10.72 14.32 4.86
C VAL A 177 10.36 13.54 3.59
N LEU A 178 9.10 13.12 3.46
CA LEU A 178 8.64 12.38 2.28
C LEU A 178 8.59 13.25 1.02
N GLU A 179 8.18 14.53 1.12
CA GLU A 179 7.96 15.41 -0.02
C GLU A 179 9.26 16.08 -0.53
N GLU A 180 10.15 16.48 0.37
CA GLU A 180 11.35 17.26 0.04
C GLU A 180 12.62 16.41 0.06
N ASP A 181 12.83 15.60 1.11
CA ASP A 181 14.08 14.87 1.30
C ASP A 181 14.10 13.57 0.49
N TRP A 182 12.97 12.87 0.40
CA TRP A 182 12.86 11.55 -0.21
C TRP A 182 12.14 11.57 -1.55
N LYS A 183 12.85 11.99 -2.60
CA LYS A 183 12.31 12.14 -3.97
C LYS A 183 11.69 10.88 -4.61
N TRP A 184 11.83 9.71 -3.99
CA TRP A 184 11.18 8.47 -4.42
C TRP A 184 9.80 8.25 -3.81
N PHE A 185 9.42 9.06 -2.83
CA PHE A 185 8.04 9.17 -2.37
C PHE A 185 7.27 10.15 -3.25
N HIS A 186 5.98 9.86 -3.45
CA HIS A 186 5.02 10.78 -4.04
C HIS A 186 3.80 10.85 -3.10
N VAL A 187 3.65 11.99 -2.42
CA VAL A 187 2.53 12.24 -1.53
C VAL A 187 1.32 12.71 -2.34
N ILE A 188 0.28 11.89 -2.38
CA ILE A 188 -1.01 12.21 -2.99
C ILE A 188 -1.79 13.08 -2.00
N LYS A 189 -1.99 14.35 -2.38
CA LYS A 189 -2.59 15.36 -1.51
C LYS A 189 -3.96 14.94 -0.98
N THR A 190 -4.19 15.24 0.29
CA THR A 190 -5.50 15.08 0.94
C THR A 190 -6.54 16.00 0.31
N ILE A 191 -7.81 15.68 0.55
CA ILE A 191 -8.94 16.51 0.16
C ILE A 191 -9.57 17.15 1.39
N GLU A 192 -10.15 18.33 1.19
CA GLU A 192 -11.00 18.96 2.17
C GLU A 192 -12.41 18.36 2.11
N LYS A 193 -12.98 18.03 3.27
CA LYS A 193 -14.37 17.58 3.40
C LYS A 193 -15.06 18.27 4.57
N ALA A 194 -16.34 18.61 4.40
CA ALA A 194 -17.16 19.05 5.52
C ALA A 194 -17.26 17.93 6.56
N LEU A 195 -16.93 18.24 7.82
CA LEU A 195 -17.09 17.37 8.96
C LEU A 195 -18.50 17.51 9.54
N ALA A 196 -18.95 16.49 10.26
CA ALA A 196 -20.28 16.48 10.90
C ALA A 196 -20.48 17.64 11.91
N CYS A 197 -19.40 18.26 12.40
CA CYS A 197 -19.43 19.44 13.28
C CYS A 197 -19.53 20.79 12.56
N GLY A 198 -19.49 20.82 11.22
CA GLY A 198 -19.51 22.05 10.42
C GLY A 198 -18.14 22.59 10.01
N ASP A 199 -17.04 22.01 10.51
CA ASP A 199 -15.68 22.38 10.12
C ASP A 199 -15.28 21.79 8.77
N VAL A 200 -14.34 22.44 8.07
CA VAL A 200 -13.67 21.86 6.89
C VAL A 200 -12.48 21.01 7.35
N GLY A 201 -12.54 19.71 7.13
CA GLY A 201 -11.48 18.77 7.49
C GLY A 201 -10.51 18.51 6.35
N SER A 202 -9.23 18.87 6.53
CA SER A 202 -8.16 18.76 5.53
C SER A 202 -7.38 17.42 5.56
N GLY A 203 -7.71 16.52 6.48
CA GLY A 203 -7.00 15.23 6.65
C GLY A 203 -7.57 14.05 5.86
N ALA A 204 -8.62 14.26 5.06
CA ALA A 204 -9.29 13.17 4.36
C ALA A 204 -8.45 12.64 3.19
N MET A 205 -8.38 11.31 3.06
CA MET A 205 -7.67 10.66 1.96
C MET A 205 -8.15 11.15 0.61
N ALA A 206 -7.21 11.29 -0.33
CA ALA A 206 -7.48 11.55 -1.75
C ALA A 206 -8.63 10.69 -2.30
N SER A 207 -9.32 11.19 -3.32
CA SER A 207 -10.37 10.43 -4.00
C SER A 207 -9.78 9.18 -4.67
N VAL A 208 -10.61 8.15 -4.83
CA VAL A 208 -10.22 6.91 -5.51
C VAL A 208 -9.73 7.21 -6.92
N THR A 209 -10.43 8.08 -7.66
CA THR A 209 -10.05 8.50 -9.01
C THR A 209 -8.68 9.20 -9.07
N THR A 210 -8.36 10.04 -8.09
CA THR A 210 -7.03 10.66 -8.02
C THR A 210 -5.94 9.62 -7.75
N ILE A 211 -6.18 8.69 -6.82
CA ILE A 211 -5.24 7.60 -6.53
C ILE A 211 -5.04 6.72 -7.76
N GLN A 212 -6.12 6.32 -8.42
CA GLN A 212 -6.10 5.52 -9.65
C GLN A 212 -5.21 6.18 -10.71
N LYS A 213 -5.48 7.46 -11.03
CA LYS A 213 -4.72 8.20 -12.03
C LYS A 213 -3.23 8.25 -11.71
N VAL A 214 -2.87 8.54 -10.46
CA VAL A 214 -1.46 8.58 -10.04
C VAL A 214 -0.79 7.21 -10.18
N VAL A 215 -1.49 6.13 -9.85
CA VAL A 215 -0.99 4.76 -10.04
C VAL A 215 -0.77 4.46 -11.52
N GLU A 216 -1.76 4.76 -12.37
CA GLU A 216 -1.68 4.56 -13.82
C GLU A 216 -0.52 5.35 -14.43
N ASP A 217 -0.40 6.64 -14.12
CA ASP A 217 0.70 7.50 -14.57
C ASP A 217 2.06 6.97 -14.11
N THR A 218 2.16 6.48 -12.87
CA THR A 218 3.42 5.96 -12.30
C THR A 218 3.85 4.65 -12.94
N LEU A 219 2.90 3.77 -13.24
CA LEU A 219 3.16 2.45 -13.84
C LEU A 219 3.15 2.48 -15.37
N GLY A 220 2.81 3.61 -16.00
CA GLY A 220 2.67 3.71 -17.45
C GLY A 220 1.52 2.87 -18.00
N LEU A 221 0.47 2.68 -17.20
CA LEU A 221 -0.74 1.99 -17.64
C LEU A 221 -1.51 2.92 -18.58
N LEU A 222 -1.73 2.49 -19.82
CA LEU A 222 -2.53 3.26 -20.77
C LEU A 222 -3.97 3.32 -20.27
N ALA A 223 -4.53 4.52 -20.16
CA ALA A 223 -5.98 4.67 -20.01
C ALA A 223 -6.65 3.94 -21.18
N VAL A 224 -7.57 3.04 -20.87
CA VAL A 224 -8.41 2.45 -21.92
C VAL A 224 -9.25 3.60 -22.47
N ASP A 225 -9.06 3.95 -23.74
CA ASP A 225 -9.91 4.91 -24.43
C ASP A 225 -11.38 4.56 -24.14
N GLU A 226 -12.08 5.45 -23.44
CA GLU A 226 -13.53 5.40 -23.32
C GLU A 226 -14.09 5.68 -24.72
N ARG A 227 -14.33 4.61 -25.49
CA ARG A 227 -15.12 4.64 -26.72
C ARG A 227 -16.59 4.38 -26.42
#